data_AF-A0A2G6GSZ3-F1
#
_entry.id   AF-A0A2G6GSZ3-F1
#
_cell.length_a   1.000
_cell.length_b   1.000
_cell.length_c   1.000
_cell.angle_alpha   90.00
_cell.angle_beta   90.00
_cell.angle_gamma   90.00
#
_symmetry.space_group_name_H-M   'P 1'
#
loop_
_entity.id
_entity.type
_entity.pdbx_description
1 polymer ?
#
loop_
_entity_poly.entity_id
_entity_poly.type
_entity_poly.pdbx_seq_one_letter_code
_entity_poly.pdbx_strand_id
1 'polypeptide(L)'
;MLKIKEIREAKNLTQDEIVGITGIKKRSYVDYENGKSDIPLSKLQKIAIALNVEIAELIEGSLKKTKNAKNVIVSNDNINDNENDTKRNVKKTLSFKEAVPNPPDNTSNEIIHLLKENKSLVEEKNKLLESENKRLNNEVSNLSNQNKALAAENKELAAQNANLQSKNKELAIQLNYTKQENNALKKGLQNRAAG
;
A
#
# COMPACT_ATOMS: atom_id res chain seq x y z
N MET A 1 24.05 -9.30 -1.62
CA MET A 1 23.26 -8.77 -2.76
C MET A 1 21.96 -8.16 -2.22
N LEU A 2 21.09 -7.55 -3.04
CA LEU A 2 19.75 -7.16 -2.58
C LEU A 2 18.77 -8.31 -2.83
N LYS A 3 17.83 -8.55 -1.91
CA LYS A 3 16.84 -9.64 -1.97
C LYS A 3 15.47 -9.22 -2.51
N ILE A 4 15.41 -8.12 -3.26
CA ILE A 4 14.14 -7.53 -3.74
C ILE A 4 13.31 -8.57 -4.51
N LYS A 5 13.95 -9.29 -5.44
CA LYS A 5 13.30 -10.31 -6.27
C LYS A 5 12.74 -11.47 -5.44
N GLU A 6 13.55 -12.00 -4.53
CA GLU A 6 13.18 -13.13 -3.65
C GLU A 6 11.95 -12.78 -2.79
N ILE A 7 11.96 -11.60 -2.18
CA ILE A 7 10.88 -11.14 -1.31
C ILE A 7 9.61 -10.87 -2.12
N ARG A 8 9.73 -10.27 -3.31
CA ARG A 8 8.59 -10.04 -4.20
C ARG A 8 7.93 -11.37 -4.60
N GLU A 9 8.71 -12.34 -5.05
CA GLU A 9 8.21 -13.64 -5.50
C GLU A 9 7.59 -14.44 -4.33
N ALA A 10 8.18 -14.37 -3.13
CA ALA A 10 7.60 -14.97 -1.93
C ALA A 10 6.23 -14.37 -1.55
N LYS A 11 5.95 -13.13 -1.97
CA LYS A 11 4.66 -12.45 -1.79
C LYS A 11 3.70 -12.63 -2.98
N ASN A 12 4.06 -13.43 -3.97
CA ASN A 12 3.30 -13.64 -5.21
C ASN A 12 2.99 -12.34 -5.98
N LEU A 13 3.87 -11.35 -5.87
CA LEU A 13 3.71 -10.07 -6.56
C LEU A 13 4.47 -10.10 -7.90
N THR A 14 3.85 -9.55 -8.93
CA THR A 14 4.47 -9.31 -10.23
C THR A 14 5.31 -8.04 -10.19
N GLN A 15 6.25 -7.93 -11.14
CA GLN A 15 7.04 -6.70 -11.28
C GLN A 15 6.17 -5.50 -11.67
N ASP A 16 5.05 -5.71 -12.38
CA ASP A 16 4.13 -4.62 -12.76
C ASP A 16 3.35 -4.09 -11.55
N GLU A 17 2.95 -4.95 -10.62
CA GLU A 17 2.32 -4.53 -9.37
C GLU A 17 3.24 -3.66 -8.53
N ILE A 18 4.51 -4.04 -8.34
CA ILE A 18 5.48 -3.22 -7.60
C ILE A 18 5.73 -1.88 -8.30
N VAL A 19 5.78 -1.88 -9.64
CA VAL A 19 5.93 -0.64 -10.43
C VAL A 19 4.72 0.27 -10.25
N GLY A 20 3.51 -0.28 -10.26
CA GLY A 20 2.26 0.46 -10.01
C GLY A 20 2.23 1.10 -8.62
N ILE A 21 2.72 0.40 -7.60
CA ILE A 21 2.76 0.90 -6.21
C ILE A 21 3.86 1.95 -6.03
N THR A 22 5.06 1.72 -6.57
CA THR A 22 6.23 2.57 -6.31
C THR A 22 6.34 3.77 -7.24
N GLY A 23 5.70 3.72 -8.41
CA GLY A 23 5.87 4.69 -9.51
C GLY A 23 7.26 4.65 -10.16
N ILE A 24 8.09 3.65 -9.86
CA ILE A 24 9.41 3.49 -10.47
C ILE A 24 9.22 2.94 -11.88
N LYS A 25 9.86 3.53 -12.89
CA LYS A 25 9.81 3.02 -14.27
C LYS A 25 10.19 1.53 -14.31
N LYS A 26 9.39 0.72 -15.02
CA LYS A 26 9.56 -0.75 -15.12
C LYS A 26 10.99 -1.16 -15.43
N ARG A 27 11.61 -0.52 -16.42
CA ARG A 27 13.00 -0.78 -16.79
C ARG A 27 13.96 -0.61 -15.62
N SER A 28 13.87 0.51 -14.91
CA SER A 28 14.72 0.77 -13.73
C SER A 28 14.48 -0.23 -12.63
N TYR A 29 13.22 -0.60 -12.35
CA TYR A 29 12.91 -1.60 -11.34
C TYR A 29 13.53 -2.97 -11.67
N VAL A 30 13.41 -3.42 -12.92
CA VAL A 30 14.03 -4.67 -13.41
C VAL A 30 15.55 -4.61 -13.30
N ASP A 31 16.17 -3.47 -13.65
CA ASP A 31 17.61 -3.31 -13.53
C ASP A 31 18.06 -3.34 -12.05
N TYR A 32 17.26 -2.81 -11.11
CA TYR A 32 17.52 -2.94 -9.66
C TYR A 32 17.40 -4.37 -9.15
N GLU A 33 16.34 -5.10 -9.52
CA GLU A 33 16.17 -6.51 -9.11
C GLU A 33 17.32 -7.40 -9.58
N ASN A 34 17.86 -7.10 -10.77
CA ASN A 34 18.96 -7.86 -11.36
C ASN A 34 20.35 -7.32 -11.00
N GLY A 35 20.44 -6.28 -10.16
CA GLY A 35 21.72 -5.66 -9.79
C GLY A 35 22.49 -5.02 -10.94
N LYS A 36 21.81 -4.66 -12.05
CA LYS A 36 22.40 -3.98 -13.22
C LYS A 36 22.60 -2.49 -12.99
N SER A 37 21.98 -1.93 -11.97
CA SER A 37 22.09 -0.52 -11.62
C SER A 37 22.04 -0.36 -10.12
N ASP A 38 22.83 0.57 -9.61
CA ASP A 38 22.76 0.96 -8.20
C ASP A 38 21.40 1.61 -7.91
N ILE A 39 20.85 1.29 -6.75
CA ILE A 39 19.56 1.79 -6.31
C ILE A 39 19.73 2.96 -5.35
N PRO A 40 19.18 4.16 -5.66
CA PRO A 40 19.12 5.26 -4.70
C PRO A 40 18.31 4.89 -3.46
N LEU A 41 18.74 5.35 -2.28
CA LEU A 41 18.07 5.06 -1.00
C LEU A 41 16.57 5.40 -1.02
N SER A 42 16.19 6.52 -1.65
CA SER A 42 14.79 6.93 -1.79
C SER A 42 13.94 5.92 -2.56
N LYS A 43 14.49 5.27 -3.59
CA LYS A 43 13.81 4.21 -4.35
C LYS A 43 13.79 2.91 -3.57
N LEU A 44 14.88 2.59 -2.86
CA LEU A 44 14.96 1.41 -2.01
C LEU A 44 13.89 1.46 -0.89
N GLN A 45 13.70 2.63 -0.27
CA GLN A 45 12.65 2.85 0.73
C GLN A 45 11.25 2.66 0.15
N LYS A 46 10.98 3.18 -1.06
CA LYS A 46 9.70 2.95 -1.75
C LYS A 46 9.45 1.46 -2.00
N ILE A 47 10.47 0.72 -2.42
CA ILE A 47 10.38 -0.72 -2.65
C ILE A 47 10.11 -1.47 -1.33
N ALA A 48 10.77 -1.09 -0.23
CA ALA A 48 10.54 -1.69 1.09
C ALA A 48 9.08 -1.50 1.55
N ILE A 49 8.55 -0.29 1.41
CA ILE A 49 7.15 0.04 1.72
C ILE A 49 6.19 -0.77 0.82
N ALA A 50 6.44 -0.80 -0.49
CA ALA A 50 5.61 -1.55 -1.44
C ALA A 50 5.61 -3.06 -1.17
N LEU A 51 6.75 -3.59 -0.71
CA LEU A 51 6.87 -4.98 -0.30
C LEU A 51 6.43 -5.21 1.14
N ASN A 52 6.02 -4.19 1.92
CA ASN A 52 5.70 -4.30 3.34
C ASN A 52 6.76 -5.09 4.14
N VAL A 53 8.01 -4.62 4.06
CA VAL A 53 9.17 -5.13 4.80
C VAL A 53 10.03 -3.95 5.25
N GLU A 54 10.89 -4.17 6.24
CA GLU A 54 11.90 -3.18 6.60
C GLU A 54 13.01 -3.10 5.53
N ILE A 55 13.65 -1.93 5.39
CA ILE A 55 14.78 -1.75 4.46
C ILE A 55 15.90 -2.77 4.75
N ALA A 56 16.10 -3.11 6.03
CA ALA A 56 17.09 -4.09 6.46
C ALA A 56 16.85 -5.48 5.85
N GLU A 57 15.59 -5.90 5.64
CA GLU A 57 15.26 -7.20 5.03
C GLU A 57 15.62 -7.25 3.53
N LEU A 58 15.69 -6.10 2.85
CA LEU A 58 16.09 -6.04 1.44
C LEU A 58 17.60 -6.22 1.24
N ILE A 59 18.41 -5.98 2.28
CA ILE A 59 19.87 -6.03 2.24
C ILE A 59 20.33 -7.40 2.74
N GLU A 60 20.90 -8.21 1.86
CA GLU A 60 21.50 -9.48 2.26
C GLU A 60 22.73 -9.24 3.16
N GLY A 61 22.75 -9.94 4.30
CA GLY A 61 23.80 -9.82 5.32
C GLY A 61 23.31 -9.29 6.67
N SER A 62 22.07 -8.79 6.76
CA SER A 62 21.58 -8.17 8.00
C SER A 62 20.96 -9.15 9.01
N LEU A 63 20.22 -10.19 8.63
CA LEU A 63 19.57 -11.08 9.61
C LEU A 63 19.37 -12.52 9.10
N LYS A 64 20.11 -13.47 9.69
CA LYS A 64 19.62 -14.85 9.80
C LYS A 64 18.36 -14.78 10.67
N LYS A 65 17.17 -14.98 10.10
CA LYS A 65 15.93 -15.11 10.88
C LYS A 65 16.10 -16.29 11.85
N THR A 66 16.25 -16.00 13.15
CA THR A 66 15.94 -16.99 14.17
C THR A 66 14.45 -17.24 14.07
N LYS A 67 14.07 -18.39 13.52
CA LYS A 67 12.72 -18.93 13.66
C LYS A 67 12.44 -18.97 15.16
N ASN A 68 11.50 -18.15 15.64
CA ASN A 68 10.63 -18.37 16.81
C ASN A 68 10.23 -17.04 17.47
N ALA A 69 8.99 -16.62 17.21
CA ALA A 69 8.14 -15.96 18.21
C ALA A 69 6.68 -16.01 17.72
N LYS A 70 6.12 -17.22 17.62
CA LYS A 70 4.72 -17.39 18.02
C LYS A 70 4.71 -17.19 19.53
N ASN A 71 4.56 -15.94 19.99
CA ASN A 71 4.05 -15.71 21.33
C ASN A 71 2.69 -15.05 21.17
N VAL A 72 1.72 -15.95 20.93
CA VAL A 72 0.33 -15.71 21.28
C VAL A 72 0.36 -15.48 22.79
N ILE A 73 0.25 -14.23 23.25
CA ILE A 73 -0.14 -13.98 24.64
C ILE A 73 -1.63 -14.26 24.68
N VAL A 74 -1.94 -15.54 24.89
CA VAL A 74 -3.24 -15.99 25.38
C VAL A 74 -3.38 -15.44 26.80
N SER A 75 -4.56 -14.86 27.06
CA SER A 75 -5.22 -14.61 28.33
C SER A 75 -4.37 -14.51 29.60
N ASN A 76 -4.48 -13.34 30.22
CA ASN A 76 -4.21 -13.08 31.64
C ASN A 76 -5.07 -13.99 32.53
N ASP A 77 -4.59 -15.20 32.83
CA ASP A 77 -5.08 -16.02 33.95
C ASP A 77 -4.12 -15.84 35.11
N ASN A 78 -4.41 -14.79 35.88
CA ASN A 78 -3.78 -14.51 37.16
C ASN A 78 -4.28 -15.57 38.17
N ILE A 79 -3.67 -16.75 38.22
CA ILE A 79 -3.89 -17.74 39.29
C ILE A 79 -2.63 -17.83 40.15
N ASN A 80 -2.77 -17.19 41.30
CA ASN A 80 -1.86 -17.19 42.43
C ASN A 80 -2.01 -18.53 43.18
N ASP A 81 -1.09 -19.49 42.98
CA ASP A 81 -1.04 -20.74 43.77
C ASP A 81 0.36 -20.95 44.39
N ASN A 82 0.52 -20.31 45.55
CA ASN A 82 0.98 -20.82 46.84
C ASN A 82 2.19 -21.80 47.01
N GLU A 83 3.07 -21.41 47.95
CA GLU A 83 3.86 -22.23 48.91
C GLU A 83 4.61 -23.50 48.45
N ASN A 84 5.94 -23.39 48.29
CA ASN A 84 6.91 -23.94 49.27
C ASN A 84 8.37 -23.95 48.76
N ASP A 85 9.24 -23.41 49.60
CA ASP A 85 10.65 -23.76 49.82
C ASP A 85 11.62 -23.94 48.64
N THR A 86 12.48 -22.93 48.47
CA THR A 86 13.92 -23.18 48.69
C THR A 86 14.62 -21.90 49.15
N LYS A 87 14.74 -21.76 50.48
CA LYS A 87 15.61 -20.77 51.13
C LYS A 87 17.05 -20.95 50.64
N ARG A 88 17.52 -20.05 49.77
CA ARG A 88 18.97 -19.91 49.55
C ARG A 88 19.56 -19.12 50.71
N ASN A 89 20.22 -19.81 51.64
CA ASN A 89 21.05 -19.20 52.66
C ASN A 89 22.18 -18.39 52.00
N VAL A 90 22.03 -17.08 51.87
CA VAL A 90 23.12 -16.16 51.53
C VAL A 90 23.41 -15.28 52.73
N LYS A 91 24.21 -15.78 53.68
CA LYS A 91 24.87 -14.94 54.69
C LYS A 91 26.16 -14.40 54.11
N LYS A 92 26.11 -13.18 53.54
CA LYS A 92 27.09 -12.09 53.73
C LYS A 92 26.59 -10.86 52.96
N THR A 93 25.69 -10.09 53.57
CA THR A 93 25.40 -8.73 53.13
C THR A 93 26.61 -7.86 53.48
N LEU A 94 27.26 -7.31 52.45
CA LEU A 94 28.16 -6.17 52.60
C LEU A 94 27.30 -4.99 53.06
N SER A 95 27.62 -4.46 54.24
CA SER A 95 27.02 -3.24 54.80
C SER A 95 27.34 -2.05 53.91
N PHE A 96 26.48 -1.74 52.94
CA PHE A 96 26.37 -0.38 52.40
C PHE A 96 25.38 0.37 53.26
N LYS A 97 25.91 1.04 54.28
CA LYS A 97 25.21 2.12 54.98
C LYS A 97 25.66 3.42 54.34
N GLU A 98 25.34 3.57 53.06
CA GLU A 98 25.36 4.90 52.42
C GLU A 98 23.95 5.44 52.52
N ALA A 99 23.83 6.55 53.26
CA ALA A 99 22.62 7.34 53.31
C ALA A 99 22.35 7.89 51.91
N VAL A 100 21.55 7.17 51.12
CA VAL A 100 20.86 7.76 49.97
C VAL A 100 19.79 8.68 50.57
N PRO A 101 19.83 10.00 50.34
CA PRO A 101 18.74 10.87 50.79
C PRO A 101 17.45 10.37 50.15
N ASN A 102 16.46 10.00 50.98
CA ASN A 102 15.15 9.64 50.50
C ASN A 102 14.62 10.79 49.62
N PRO A 103 14.23 10.54 48.36
CA PRO A 103 13.70 11.59 47.51
C PRO A 103 12.48 12.21 48.19
N PRO A 104 12.32 13.55 48.14
CA PRO A 104 11.23 14.21 48.86
C PRO A 104 9.89 13.66 48.36
N ASP A 105 9.03 13.25 49.29
CA ASP A 105 7.74 12.56 49.07
C ASP A 105 6.82 13.26 48.04
N ASN A 106 7.05 14.56 47.77
CA ASN A 106 6.37 15.32 46.73
C ASN A 106 6.61 14.78 45.30
N THR A 107 7.84 14.31 45.02
CA THR A 107 8.23 13.84 43.68
C THR A 107 7.39 12.66 43.21
N SER A 108 7.04 11.76 44.13
CA SER A 108 6.22 10.58 43.85
C SER A 108 4.79 10.95 43.45
N ASN A 109 4.20 11.98 44.08
CA ASN A 109 2.84 12.42 43.79
C ASN A 109 2.74 13.13 42.43
N GLU A 110 3.74 13.94 42.09
CA GLU A 110 3.82 14.65 40.81
C GLU A 110 3.99 13.66 39.65
N ILE A 111 4.83 12.64 39.81
CA ILE A 111 4.97 11.54 38.85
C ILE A 111 3.63 10.79 38.67
N ILE A 112 2.92 10.48 39.76
CA ILE A 112 1.61 9.80 39.67
C ILE A 112 0.58 10.66 38.92
N HIS A 113 0.57 11.98 39.13
CA HIS A 113 -0.32 12.89 38.41
C HIS A 113 -0.01 12.90 36.91
N LEU A 114 1.27 13.08 36.55
CA LEU A 114 1.72 13.08 35.14
C LEU A 114 1.42 11.76 34.44
N LEU A 115 1.55 10.62 35.13
CA LEU A 115 1.20 9.30 34.57
C LEU A 115 -0.30 9.17 34.29
N LYS A 116 -1.16 9.69 35.17
CA LYS A 116 -2.62 9.68 34.95
C LYS A 116 -3.01 10.56 33.77
N GLU A 117 -2.41 11.75 33.67
CA GLU A 117 -2.65 12.67 32.56
C GLU A 117 -2.21 12.08 31.22
N ASN A 118 -1.00 11.50 31.16
CA ASN A 118 -0.51 10.81 29.96
C ASN A 118 -1.41 9.65 29.55
N LYS A 119 -1.92 8.87 30.51
CA LYS A 119 -2.87 7.79 30.22
C LYS A 119 -4.14 8.34 29.57
N SER A 120 -4.72 9.41 30.13
CA SER A 120 -5.92 10.06 29.58
C SER A 120 -5.68 10.58 28.16
N LEU A 121 -4.53 11.23 27.91
CA LEU A 121 -4.16 11.74 26.60
C LEU A 121 -4.00 10.62 25.56
N VAL A 122 -3.41 9.48 25.94
CA VAL A 122 -3.27 8.31 25.06
C VAL A 122 -4.64 7.73 24.71
N GLU A 123 -5.54 7.61 25.69
CA GLU A 123 -6.91 7.12 25.46
C GLU A 123 -7.69 8.04 24.51
N GLU A 124 -7.57 9.36 24.67
CA GLU A 124 -8.21 10.33 23.78
C GLU A 124 -7.68 10.23 22.35
N LYS A 125 -6.34 10.18 22.19
CA LYS A 125 -5.72 10.03 20.86
C LYS A 125 -6.13 8.72 20.17
N ASN A 126 -6.25 7.62 20.91
CA ASN A 126 -6.70 6.35 20.36
C ASN A 126 -8.15 6.43 19.85
N LYS A 127 -9.05 7.06 20.60
CA LYS A 127 -10.44 7.27 20.17
C LYS A 127 -10.52 8.13 18.91
N LEU A 128 -9.72 9.20 18.83
CA LEU A 128 -9.65 10.04 17.64
C LEU A 128 -9.13 9.25 16.44
N LEU A 129 -8.06 8.47 16.62
CA LEU A 129 -7.49 7.63 15.56
C LEU A 129 -8.49 6.58 15.06
N GLU A 130 -9.25 5.94 15.95
CA GLU A 130 -10.31 5.01 15.58
C GLU A 130 -11.41 5.67 14.76
N SER A 131 -11.84 6.87 15.16
CA SER A 131 -12.85 7.63 14.43
C SER A 131 -12.39 8.02 13.03
N GLU A 132 -11.11 8.42 12.89
CA GLU A 132 -10.52 8.80 11.61
C GLU A 132 -10.33 7.59 10.70
N ASN A 133 -9.89 6.45 11.22
CA ASN A 133 -9.81 5.21 10.46
C ASN A 133 -11.18 4.78 9.93
N LYS A 134 -12.23 4.91 10.73
CA LYS A 134 -13.60 4.64 10.28
C LYS A 134 -14.03 5.58 9.15
N ARG A 135 -13.71 6.88 9.26
CA ARG A 135 -13.99 7.89 8.24
C ARG A 135 -13.28 7.56 6.92
N LEU A 136 -11.97 7.28 6.98
CA LEU A 136 -11.15 6.94 5.82
C LEU A 136 -11.63 5.65 5.14
N ASN A 137 -12.01 4.62 5.91
CA ASN A 137 -12.55 3.38 5.34
C ASN A 137 -13.85 3.62 4.56
N ASN A 138 -14.74 4.47 5.08
CA ASN A 138 -15.96 4.85 4.37
C ASN A 138 -15.64 5.62 3.08
N GLU A 139 -14.68 6.54 3.13
CA GLU A 139 -14.24 7.30 1.96
C GLU A 139 -13.65 6.40 0.87
N VAL A 140 -12.80 5.44 1.24
CA VAL A 140 -12.25 4.43 0.32
C VAL A 140 -13.36 3.59 -0.32
N SER A 141 -14.36 3.18 0.45
CA SER A 141 -15.52 2.45 -0.08
C SER A 141 -16.29 3.27 -1.11
N ASN A 142 -16.53 4.55 -0.81
CA ASN A 142 -17.23 5.47 -1.71
C ASN A 142 -16.45 5.69 -3.02
N LEU A 143 -15.14 5.95 -2.93
CA LEU A 143 -14.27 6.12 -4.10
C LEU A 143 -14.21 4.86 -4.95
N SER A 144 -14.18 3.68 -4.32
CA SER A 144 -14.22 2.38 -5.02
C SER A 144 -15.51 2.24 -5.85
N ASN A 145 -16.66 2.62 -5.28
CA ASN A 145 -17.93 2.57 -5.98
C ASN A 145 -18.01 3.60 -7.12
N GLN A 146 -17.51 4.83 -6.92
CA GLN A 146 -17.41 5.84 -7.97
C GLN A 146 -16.54 5.37 -9.15
N ASN A 147 -15.39 4.76 -8.86
CA ASN A 147 -14.51 4.21 -9.90
C ASN A 147 -15.18 3.10 -10.72
N LYS A 148 -15.99 2.24 -10.07
CA LYS A 148 -16.76 1.22 -10.78
C LYS A 148 -17.81 1.84 -11.70
N ALA A 149 -18.50 2.89 -11.25
CA ALA A 149 -19.49 3.61 -12.06
C ALA A 149 -18.84 4.28 -13.29
N LEU A 150 -17.71 4.99 -13.09
CA LEU A 150 -16.95 5.62 -14.17
C LEU A 150 -16.41 4.59 -15.18
N ALA A 151 -15.98 3.41 -14.71
CA ALA A 151 -15.55 2.33 -15.60
C ALA A 151 -16.70 1.81 -16.49
N ALA A 152 -17.92 1.73 -15.95
CA ALA A 152 -19.09 1.36 -16.73
C ALA A 152 -19.45 2.43 -17.78
N GLU A 153 -19.44 3.70 -17.40
CA GLU A 153 -19.67 4.83 -18.31
C GLU A 153 -18.66 4.88 -19.45
N ASN A 154 -17.36 4.69 -19.15
CA ASN A 154 -16.31 4.63 -20.17
C ASN A 154 -16.51 3.48 -21.16
N LYS A 155 -16.98 2.32 -20.67
CA LYS A 155 -17.28 1.18 -21.54
C LYS A 155 -18.45 1.48 -22.47
N GLU A 156 -19.47 2.18 -21.98
CA GLU A 156 -20.61 2.60 -22.78
C GLU A 156 -20.22 3.63 -23.84
N LEU A 157 -19.45 4.66 -23.47
CA LEU A 157 -18.91 5.65 -24.42
C LEU A 157 -18.05 5.00 -25.49
N ALA A 158 -17.23 4.00 -25.13
CA ALA A 158 -16.44 3.25 -26.11
C ALA A 158 -17.33 2.50 -27.12
N ALA A 159 -18.43 1.89 -26.67
CA ALA A 159 -19.39 1.23 -27.54
C ALA A 159 -20.12 2.22 -28.47
N GLN A 160 -20.53 3.38 -27.95
CA GLN A 160 -21.13 4.46 -28.75
C GLN A 160 -20.17 4.96 -29.83
N ASN A 161 -18.90 5.17 -29.48
CA ASN A 161 -17.87 5.58 -30.44
C ASN A 161 -17.64 4.54 -31.53
N ALA A 162 -17.61 3.25 -31.18
CA ALA A 162 -17.49 2.18 -32.19
C ALA A 162 -18.68 2.20 -33.17
N ASN A 163 -19.90 2.44 -32.67
CA ASN A 163 -21.09 2.54 -33.52
C ASN A 163 -21.01 3.75 -34.47
N LEU A 164 -20.63 4.93 -33.94
CA LEU A 164 -20.45 6.14 -34.76
C LEU A 164 -19.39 5.93 -35.86
N GLN A 165 -18.30 5.24 -35.55
CA GLN A 165 -17.28 4.90 -36.55
C GLN A 165 -17.83 4.01 -37.66
N SER A 166 -18.63 3.00 -37.33
CA SER A 166 -19.29 2.15 -38.33
C SER A 166 -20.25 2.96 -39.21
N LYS A 167 -21.06 3.84 -38.61
CA LYS A 167 -21.99 4.69 -39.35
C LYS A 167 -21.28 5.69 -40.28
N ASN A 168 -20.14 6.22 -39.86
CA ASN A 168 -19.31 7.08 -40.70
C ASN A 168 -18.73 6.33 -41.90
N LYS A 169 -18.34 5.06 -41.73
CA LYS A 169 -17.88 4.22 -42.85
C LYS A 169 -19.01 3.96 -43.85
N GLU A 170 -20.20 3.64 -43.37
CA GLU A 170 -21.38 3.45 -44.23
C GLU A 170 -21.72 4.71 -45.02
N LEU A 171 -21.72 5.88 -44.35
CA LEU A 171 -21.99 7.15 -45.01
C LEU A 171 -20.95 7.48 -46.08
N ALA A 172 -19.68 7.18 -45.82
CA ALA A 172 -18.61 7.35 -46.81
C ALA A 172 -18.81 6.46 -48.05
N ILE A 173 -19.27 5.22 -47.85
CA ILE A 173 -19.60 4.30 -48.94
C ILE A 173 -20.77 4.86 -49.77
N GLN A 174 -21.86 5.27 -49.13
CA GLN A 174 -23.03 5.85 -49.81
C GLN A 174 -22.65 7.08 -50.63
N LEU A 175 -21.86 7.98 -50.04
CA LEU A 175 -21.41 9.20 -50.71
C LEU A 175 -20.59 8.91 -51.97
N ASN A 176 -19.79 7.83 -51.97
CA ASN A 176 -19.06 7.40 -53.14
C ASN A 176 -19.98 6.84 -54.24
N TYR A 177 -20.98 6.02 -53.88
CA TYR A 177 -21.97 5.53 -54.84
C TYR A 177 -22.72 6.67 -55.51
N THR A 178 -23.25 7.63 -54.74
CA THR A 178 -23.97 8.79 -55.27
C THR A 178 -23.08 9.66 -56.17
N LYS A 179 -21.79 9.82 -55.85
CA LYS A 179 -20.84 10.51 -56.73
C LYS A 179 -20.67 9.79 -58.06
N GLN A 180 -20.54 8.47 -58.05
CA GLN A 180 -20.41 7.67 -59.27
C GLN A 180 -21.65 7.76 -60.14
N GLU A 181 -22.84 7.65 -59.54
CA GLU A 181 -24.12 7.77 -60.23
C GLU A 181 -24.28 9.13 -60.91
N ASN A 182 -24.01 10.22 -60.18
CA ASN A 182 -24.06 11.58 -60.75
C ASN A 182 -23.08 11.78 -61.91
N ASN A 183 -21.88 11.22 -61.81
CA ASN A 183 -20.90 11.26 -62.89
C ASN A 183 -21.38 10.50 -64.14
N ALA A 184 -22.01 9.35 -63.96
CA ALA A 184 -22.58 8.57 -65.06
C ALA A 184 -23.73 9.32 -65.76
N LEU A 185 -24.63 9.92 -64.98
CA LEU A 185 -25.72 10.77 -65.50
C LEU A 185 -25.18 11.96 -66.28
N LYS A 186 -24.16 12.66 -65.75
CA LYS A 186 -23.55 13.81 -66.42
C LYS A 186 -22.95 13.44 -67.78
N LYS A 187 -22.22 12.32 -67.87
CA LYS A 187 -21.71 11.79 -69.15
C LYS A 187 -22.83 11.45 -70.13
N GLY A 188 -23.90 10.81 -69.66
CA GLY A 188 -25.06 10.46 -70.48
C GLY A 188 -25.82 11.68 -71.03
N LEU A 189 -25.84 12.80 -70.30
CA LEU A 189 -26.39 14.07 -70.78
C LEU A 189 -25.49 14.73 -71.82
N GLN A 190 -24.17 14.74 -71.61
CA GLN A 190 -23.21 15.29 -72.55
C GLN A 190 -23.25 14.58 -73.91
N ASN A 191 -23.31 13.24 -73.90
CA ASN A 191 -23.38 12.46 -75.13
C ASN A 191 -24.67 12.72 -75.92
N ARG A 192 -25.80 12.96 -75.23
CA ARG A 192 -27.08 13.32 -75.87
C ARG A 192 -27.12 14.73 -76.42
N ALA A 193 -26.35 15.66 -75.86
CA ALA A 193 -26.26 17.03 -76.38
C ALA A 193 -25.32 17.16 -77.60
N ALA A 194 -24.50 16.14 -77.87
CA ALA A 194 -23.47 16.16 -78.91
C ALA A 194 -23.85 15.39 -80.19
N GLY A 195 -24.97 14.67 -80.21
CA GLY A 195 -25.50 13.95 -81.37
C GLY A 195 -26.87 14.48 -81.77
#